data_AF-A0A9W7MRM1-F1
#
_entry.id   AF-A0A9W7MRM1-F1
#
_cell.length_a   1.000
_cell.length_b   1.000
_cell.length_c   1.000
_cell.angle_alpha   90.00
_cell.angle_beta   90.00
_cell.angle_gamma   90.00
#
_symmetry.space_group_name_H-M   'P 1'
#
loop_
_entity.id
_entity.type
_entity.pdbx_description
1 polymer ?
#
loop_
_entity_poly.entity_id
_entity_poly.type
_entity_poly.pdbx_seq_one_letter_code
_entity_poly.pdbx_strand_id
1 'polypeptide(L)'
;MDERSSSLLQVMVNEGLVPSPEEEESRKNVIEKLKKIVMAWAKRVAWQRRLPKQDIAASSATLLTYGSYGLGVHGSESDIDALCIGPYFATMVEDFFIVLYNMLKSRPEVSEIHRVKDAKVPLMRFEFDGISIDLPYVQLKVLAVPENLDIFDPLFLRDIDETGWKSLSGVCANRRICQLVPNLEKFQSMLRCVKFWAKRRGIYGNLNGFLGGIHLAILAAFVCQCEPNASLSALISSFFKTFAFWPWPRPAELQDGTLHPTVNPTETRLFIPIRLPFSPYEYCHSNITRSTFYKIRAEFLRGHNFTKDLLKSDFDWHNVLEPFPYTKKYTRFLKIFLSASKQDELGDWVGWIKSRFRCLLFKLEEVQGICDPNPAEYIDVDTAKPHVIFYWGLQPGKTNAIDTESVKDVFWRNICTGYQGPFGEMELSIVQASQLPKCAQSNTVNRKGMKACWKIMDYNQQRIPIYSQHLPQYIVGYVSTNGDPEYPSAGV
;
A
#
# COMPACT_ATOMS: atom_id res chain seq x y z
N MET A 1 -24.30 -19.37 -14.65
CA MET A 1 -23.66 -18.93 -13.39
C MET A 1 -24.39 -19.64 -12.26
N ASP A 2 -23.68 -20.32 -11.36
CA ASP A 2 -24.32 -21.02 -10.24
C ASP A 2 -24.90 -20.04 -9.22
N GLU A 3 -25.94 -20.45 -8.50
CA GLU A 3 -26.67 -19.63 -7.53
C GLU A 3 -25.76 -19.01 -6.46
N ARG A 4 -24.76 -19.75 -5.99
CA ARG A 4 -23.81 -19.28 -4.97
C ARG A 4 -22.90 -18.19 -5.50
N SER A 5 -22.47 -18.26 -6.76
CA SER A 5 -21.72 -17.18 -7.41
C SER A 5 -22.58 -15.92 -7.56
N SER A 6 -23.84 -16.05 -7.98
CA SER A 6 -24.75 -14.90 -8.10
C SER A 6 -25.02 -14.24 -6.75
N SER A 7 -25.26 -15.04 -5.71
CA SER A 7 -25.42 -14.56 -4.32
C SER A 7 -24.17 -13.82 -3.83
N LEU A 8 -22.97 -14.34 -4.11
CA LEU A 8 -21.72 -13.68 -3.73
C LEU A 8 -21.56 -12.32 -4.43
N LEU A 9 -21.84 -12.24 -5.73
CA LEU A 9 -21.79 -10.99 -6.48
C LEU A 9 -22.76 -9.95 -5.90
N GLN A 10 -23.97 -10.37 -5.51
CA GLN A 10 -24.92 -9.49 -4.83
C GLN A 10 -24.38 -8.97 -3.50
N VAL A 11 -23.74 -9.82 -2.69
CA VAL A 11 -23.07 -9.38 -1.45
C VAL A 11 -21.97 -8.36 -1.75
N MET A 12 -21.19 -8.56 -2.80
CA MET A 12 -20.14 -7.63 -3.20
C MET A 12 -20.69 -6.26 -3.62
N VAL A 13 -21.83 -6.22 -4.32
CA VAL A 13 -22.53 -4.98 -4.68
C VAL A 13 -23.10 -4.29 -3.44
N ASN A 14 -23.78 -5.03 -2.56
CA ASN A 14 -24.34 -4.49 -1.32
C ASN A 14 -23.25 -3.91 -0.39
N GLU A 15 -22.08 -4.53 -0.39
CA GLU A 15 -20.91 -4.06 0.34
C GLU A 15 -20.10 -3.00 -0.43
N GLY A 16 -20.54 -2.52 -1.60
CA GLY A 16 -19.85 -1.45 -2.35
C GLY A 16 -18.42 -1.81 -2.77
N LEU A 17 -18.17 -3.08 -3.09
CA LEU A 17 -16.84 -3.57 -3.53
C LEU A 17 -16.56 -3.33 -5.02
N VAL A 18 -17.59 -2.91 -5.76
CA VAL A 18 -17.55 -2.57 -7.18
C VAL A 18 -17.89 -1.08 -7.28
N PRO A 19 -16.98 -0.24 -7.81
CA PRO A 19 -17.24 1.17 -8.03
C PRO A 19 -18.42 1.38 -8.98
N SER A 20 -19.10 2.53 -8.85
CA SER A 20 -20.14 2.92 -9.80
C SER A 20 -19.53 3.30 -11.16
N PRO A 21 -20.32 3.26 -12.26
CA PRO A 21 -19.85 3.74 -13.56
C PRO A 21 -19.38 5.20 -13.54
N GLU A 22 -20.00 6.05 -12.71
CA GLU A 22 -19.62 7.46 -12.55
C GLU A 22 -18.27 7.60 -11.83
N GLU A 23 -18.01 6.78 -10.81
CA GLU A 23 -16.71 6.74 -10.12
C GLU A 23 -15.59 6.28 -11.07
N GLU A 24 -15.86 5.25 -11.89
CA GLU A 24 -14.91 4.78 -12.91
C GLU A 24 -14.61 5.85 -13.95
N GLU A 25 -15.64 6.55 -14.43
CA GLU A 25 -15.49 7.62 -15.42
C GLU A 25 -14.72 8.81 -14.84
N SER A 26 -14.98 9.19 -13.58
CA SER A 26 -14.21 10.22 -12.88
C SER A 26 -12.72 9.86 -12.80
N ARG A 27 -12.39 8.61 -12.41
CA ARG A 27 -11.01 8.12 -12.34
C ARG A 27 -10.30 8.12 -13.70
N LYS A 28 -10.99 7.71 -14.77
CA LYS A 28 -10.46 7.79 -16.14
C LYS A 28 -10.13 9.22 -16.54
N ASN A 29 -11.06 10.16 -16.29
CA ASN A 29 -10.86 11.58 -16.59
C ASN A 29 -9.64 12.15 -15.83
N VAL A 30 -9.47 11.80 -14.56
CA VAL A 30 -8.29 12.19 -13.77
C VAL A 30 -7.00 11.67 -14.40
N ILE A 31 -6.94 10.39 -14.78
CA ILE A 31 -5.75 9.80 -15.42
C ILE A 31 -5.43 10.47 -16.74
N GLU A 32 -6.43 10.76 -17.58
CA GLU A 32 -6.23 11.44 -18.86
C GLU A 32 -5.72 12.87 -18.70
N LYS A 33 -6.29 13.63 -17.75
CA LYS A 33 -5.79 14.97 -17.39
C LYS A 33 -4.34 14.88 -16.89
N LEU A 34 -4.04 13.94 -16.00
CA LEU A 34 -2.70 13.76 -15.45
C LEU A 34 -1.68 13.37 -16.54
N LYS A 35 -2.06 12.50 -17.48
CA LYS A 35 -1.24 12.14 -18.67
C LYS A 35 -0.87 13.38 -19.49
N LYS A 36 -1.84 14.27 -19.74
CA LYS A 36 -1.58 15.54 -20.45
C LYS A 36 -0.62 16.44 -19.68
N ILE A 37 -0.75 16.50 -18.35
CA ILE A 37 0.15 17.28 -17.49
C ILE A 37 1.58 16.74 -17.54
N VAL A 38 1.79 15.43 -17.40
CA VAL A 38 3.15 14.86 -17.44
C VAL A 38 3.79 14.98 -18.82
N MET A 39 3.01 14.89 -19.91
CA MET A 39 3.51 15.12 -21.26
C MET A 39 3.97 16.59 -21.44
N ALA A 40 3.16 17.55 -20.97
CA ALA A 40 3.54 18.96 -21.00
C ALA A 40 4.78 19.26 -20.12
N TRP A 41 4.87 18.58 -18.98
CA TRP A 41 6.04 18.65 -18.10
C TRP A 41 7.32 18.19 -18.80
N ALA A 42 7.30 17.03 -19.48
CA ALA A 42 8.47 16.54 -20.21
C ALA A 42 8.98 17.54 -21.26
N LYS A 43 8.08 18.17 -22.02
CA LYS A 43 8.43 19.22 -23.00
C LYS A 43 8.99 20.48 -22.34
N ARG A 44 8.42 20.88 -21.19
CA ARG A 44 8.93 22.01 -20.40
C ARG A 44 10.35 21.75 -19.91
N VAL A 45 10.62 20.55 -19.39
CA VAL A 45 11.95 20.16 -18.94
C VAL A 45 12.92 20.13 -20.12
N ALA A 46 12.55 19.53 -21.26
CA ALA A 46 13.37 19.52 -22.47
C ALA A 46 13.77 20.94 -22.92
N TRP A 47 12.83 21.88 -22.86
CA TRP A 47 13.08 23.29 -23.16
C TRP A 47 14.01 23.95 -22.14
N GLN A 48 13.81 23.72 -20.83
CA GLN A 48 14.68 24.23 -19.76
C GLN A 48 16.11 23.69 -19.88
N ARG A 49 16.26 22.44 -20.35
CA ARG A 49 17.55 21.80 -20.64
C ARG A 49 18.18 22.24 -21.96
N ARG A 50 17.53 23.16 -22.70
CA ARG A 50 17.99 23.71 -23.99
C ARG A 50 18.23 22.63 -25.07
N LEU A 51 17.40 21.59 -25.09
CA LEU A 51 17.46 20.58 -26.14
C LEU A 51 17.12 21.20 -27.52
N PRO A 52 17.58 20.59 -28.63
CA PRO A 52 17.18 21.00 -29.98
C PRO A 52 15.65 21.08 -30.14
N LYS A 53 15.16 22.00 -30.98
CA LYS A 53 13.71 22.18 -31.19
C LYS A 53 13.00 20.90 -31.63
N GLN A 54 13.66 20.07 -32.43
CA GLN A 54 13.14 18.77 -32.86
C GLN A 54 12.98 17.81 -31.67
N ASP A 55 13.98 17.76 -30.78
CA ASP A 55 13.95 16.92 -29.58
C ASP A 55 12.91 17.39 -28.57
N ILE A 56 12.74 18.72 -28.39
CA ILE A 56 11.67 19.28 -27.56
C ILE A 56 10.29 18.87 -28.11
N ALA A 57 10.10 18.92 -29.43
CA ALA A 57 8.84 18.53 -30.05
C ALA A 57 8.54 17.04 -29.86
N ALA A 58 9.57 16.19 -29.97
CA ALA A 58 9.49 14.74 -29.80
C ALA A 58 9.41 14.28 -28.34
N SER A 59 9.86 15.10 -27.39
CA SER A 59 9.90 14.76 -25.96
C SER A 59 8.52 14.39 -25.42
N SER A 60 8.46 13.24 -24.75
CA SER A 60 7.24 12.70 -24.14
C SER A 60 7.53 11.99 -22.83
N ALA A 61 6.50 11.94 -21.98
CA ALA A 61 6.42 11.14 -20.77
C ALA A 61 5.05 10.47 -20.74
N THR A 62 4.93 9.34 -20.02
CA THR A 62 3.67 8.62 -19.89
C THR A 62 3.39 8.22 -18.44
N LEU A 63 2.19 7.70 -18.22
CA LEU A 63 1.73 7.14 -16.94
C LEU A 63 1.28 5.71 -17.13
N LEU A 64 1.75 4.84 -16.25
CA LEU A 64 1.25 3.47 -16.14
C LEU A 64 0.55 3.30 -14.79
N THR A 65 -0.74 3.00 -14.82
CA THR A 65 -1.47 2.68 -13.60
C THR A 65 -1.18 1.25 -13.15
N TYR A 66 -1.08 1.06 -11.85
CA TYR A 66 -0.86 -0.25 -11.25
C TYR A 66 -1.63 -0.36 -9.93
N GLY A 67 -1.16 -1.21 -9.01
CA GLY A 67 -1.83 -1.50 -7.76
C GLY A 67 -3.25 -2.02 -7.94
N SER A 68 -4.14 -1.63 -7.02
CA SER A 68 -5.53 -2.11 -7.04
C SER A 68 -6.33 -1.58 -8.23
N TYR A 69 -6.04 -0.36 -8.68
CA TYR A 69 -6.69 0.25 -9.84
C TYR A 69 -6.28 -0.47 -11.13
N GLY A 70 -4.98 -0.66 -11.35
CA GLY A 70 -4.46 -1.34 -12.54
C GLY A 70 -4.84 -2.82 -12.65
N LEU A 71 -5.14 -3.50 -11.53
CA LEU A 71 -5.72 -4.85 -11.54
C LEU A 71 -7.24 -4.86 -11.78
N GLY A 72 -7.90 -3.69 -11.74
CA GLY A 72 -9.36 -3.61 -11.79
C GLY A 72 -10.01 -4.23 -10.56
N VAL A 73 -9.43 -4.04 -9.37
CA VAL A 73 -9.95 -4.51 -8.06
C VAL A 73 -10.01 -3.42 -6.99
N HIS A 74 -10.06 -2.16 -7.42
CA HIS A 74 -10.18 -0.97 -6.57
C HIS A 74 -11.63 -0.76 -6.11
N GLY A 75 -11.82 -0.14 -4.94
CA GLY A 75 -13.14 0.30 -4.45
C GLY A 75 -13.26 1.81 -4.49
N SER A 76 -14.40 2.35 -4.07
CA SER A 76 -14.68 3.80 -4.05
C SER A 76 -13.62 4.60 -3.28
N GLU A 77 -13.14 4.06 -2.15
CA GLU A 77 -12.12 4.69 -1.28
C GLU A 77 -10.67 4.36 -1.68
N SER A 78 -10.45 3.68 -2.81
CA SER A 78 -9.09 3.33 -3.24
C SER A 78 -8.38 4.51 -3.89
N ASP A 79 -7.10 4.62 -3.60
CA ASP A 79 -6.15 5.48 -4.31
C ASP A 79 -5.88 4.97 -5.74
N ILE A 80 -5.32 5.85 -6.55
CA ILE A 80 -4.74 5.50 -7.86
C ILE A 80 -3.23 5.47 -7.72
N ASP A 81 -2.67 4.27 -7.79
CA ASP A 81 -1.23 4.05 -8.00
C ASP A 81 -0.89 4.30 -9.49
N ALA A 82 -0.10 5.34 -9.78
CA ALA A 82 0.29 5.69 -11.14
C ALA A 82 1.80 5.96 -11.26
N LEU A 83 2.52 5.15 -12.01
CA LEU A 83 3.95 5.35 -12.26
C LEU A 83 4.17 6.39 -13.35
N CYS A 84 4.80 7.51 -13.00
CA CYS A 84 5.30 8.50 -13.95
C CYS A 84 6.61 8.01 -14.58
N ILE A 85 6.62 7.91 -15.90
CA ILE A 85 7.77 7.46 -16.67
C ILE A 85 8.27 8.62 -17.51
N GLY A 86 9.48 9.09 -17.19
CA GLY A 86 10.08 10.22 -17.86
C GLY A 86 11.32 9.87 -18.69
N PRO A 87 11.73 10.79 -19.59
CA PRO A 87 12.89 10.63 -20.45
C PRO A 87 14.22 10.86 -19.71
N TYR A 88 15.34 10.53 -20.37
CA TYR A 88 16.67 10.48 -19.76
C TYR A 88 17.16 11.82 -19.17
N PHE A 89 16.61 12.93 -19.65
CA PHE A 89 17.00 14.28 -19.26
C PHE A 89 16.18 14.83 -18.08
N ALA A 90 15.12 14.14 -17.65
CA ALA A 90 14.27 14.56 -16.55
C ALA A 90 14.67 13.81 -15.27
N THR A 91 15.22 14.51 -14.28
CA THR A 91 15.71 13.93 -13.03
C THR A 91 14.62 13.85 -11.96
N MET A 92 14.75 12.91 -11.03
CA MET A 92 13.81 12.79 -9.90
C MET A 92 13.89 14.01 -8.97
N VAL A 93 15.11 14.46 -8.65
CA VAL A 93 15.34 15.50 -7.63
C VAL A 93 14.89 16.87 -8.12
N GLU A 94 15.30 17.29 -9.32
CA GLU A 94 14.99 18.62 -9.83
C GLU A 94 13.68 18.62 -10.61
N ASP A 95 13.55 17.74 -11.60
CA ASP A 95 12.47 17.89 -12.58
C ASP A 95 11.15 17.31 -12.07
N PHE A 96 11.19 16.15 -11.41
CA PHE A 96 9.99 15.53 -10.86
C PHE A 96 9.53 16.20 -9.55
N PHE A 97 10.39 16.28 -8.52
CA PHE A 97 10.00 16.82 -7.21
C PHE A 97 9.92 18.35 -7.12
N ILE A 98 10.38 19.08 -8.14
CA ILE A 98 10.27 20.55 -8.17
C ILE A 98 9.41 20.98 -9.35
N VAL A 99 9.80 20.68 -10.60
CA VAL A 99 9.09 21.22 -11.77
C VAL A 99 7.68 20.63 -11.90
N LEU A 100 7.55 19.30 -11.88
CA LEU A 100 6.22 18.66 -11.94
C LEU A 100 5.38 18.97 -10.70
N TYR A 101 5.99 18.94 -9.51
CA TYR A 101 5.33 19.36 -8.26
C TYR A 101 4.70 20.75 -8.38
N ASN A 102 5.46 21.75 -8.86
CA ASN A 102 4.94 23.11 -9.01
C ASN A 102 3.86 23.21 -10.09
N MET A 103 3.99 22.45 -11.18
CA MET A 103 2.95 22.37 -12.20
C MET A 103 1.65 21.80 -11.62
N LEU A 104 1.71 20.72 -10.84
CA LEU A 104 0.56 20.13 -10.17
C LEU A 104 -0.02 21.06 -9.12
N LYS A 105 0.81 21.64 -8.24
CA LYS A 105 0.38 22.57 -7.18
C LYS A 105 -0.32 23.83 -7.71
N SER A 106 -0.04 24.22 -8.96
CA SER A 106 -0.67 25.38 -9.59
C SER A 106 -2.07 25.10 -10.16
N ARG A 107 -2.53 23.84 -10.13
CA ARG A 107 -3.80 23.40 -10.68
C ARG A 107 -4.92 23.51 -9.64
N PRO A 108 -6.08 24.09 -9.97
CA PRO A 108 -7.23 24.11 -9.06
C PRO A 108 -7.79 22.72 -8.75
N GLU A 109 -7.56 21.75 -9.65
CA GLU A 109 -7.99 20.37 -9.47
C GLU A 109 -7.15 19.59 -8.43
N VAL A 110 -5.98 20.12 -8.03
CA VAL A 110 -5.03 19.42 -7.16
C VAL A 110 -5.03 20.02 -5.76
N SER A 111 -5.25 19.17 -4.76
CA SER A 111 -5.17 19.50 -3.33
C SER A 111 -4.23 18.54 -2.59
N GLU A 112 -3.87 18.87 -1.34
CA GLU A 112 -3.09 17.99 -0.45
C GLU A 112 -1.81 17.41 -1.07
N ILE A 113 -1.03 18.23 -1.80
CA ILE A 113 0.17 17.75 -2.51
C ILE A 113 1.44 17.72 -1.64
N HIS A 114 1.94 16.51 -1.39
CA HIS A 114 3.12 16.20 -0.57
C HIS A 114 4.20 15.45 -1.36
N ARG A 115 5.45 15.63 -0.92
CA ARG A 115 6.64 14.97 -1.48
C ARG A 115 7.15 13.97 -0.46
N VAL A 116 7.13 12.69 -0.78
CA VAL A 116 7.64 11.62 0.07
C VAL A 116 9.00 11.19 -0.49
N LYS A 117 10.09 11.76 0.04
CA LYS A 117 11.46 11.54 -0.44
C LYS A 117 12.13 10.34 0.22
N ASP A 118 11.96 10.20 1.53
CA ASP A 118 12.70 9.24 2.37
C ASP A 118 12.01 7.87 2.49
N ALA A 119 11.27 7.47 1.46
CA ALA A 119 10.63 6.17 1.38
C ALA A 119 11.44 5.20 0.51
N LYS A 120 11.19 3.89 0.67
CA LYS A 120 11.77 2.85 -0.20
C LYS A 120 11.48 3.10 -1.68
N VAL A 121 10.34 3.72 -1.97
CA VAL A 121 9.92 4.21 -3.29
C VAL A 121 9.52 5.67 -3.11
N PRO A 122 10.38 6.63 -3.52
CA PRO A 122 10.05 8.04 -3.47
C PRO A 122 8.88 8.37 -4.41
N LEU A 123 7.95 9.20 -3.94
CA LEU A 123 6.72 9.51 -4.68
C LEU A 123 6.13 10.87 -4.29
N MET A 124 5.23 11.38 -5.15
CA MET A 124 4.32 12.46 -4.79
C MET A 124 2.94 11.90 -4.44
N ARG A 125 2.34 12.45 -3.39
CA ARG A 125 0.98 12.16 -2.94
C ARG A 125 0.13 13.38 -3.09
N PHE A 126 -1.07 13.26 -3.65
CA PHE A 126 -2.00 14.38 -3.78
C PHE A 126 -3.41 13.88 -4.04
N GLU A 127 -4.38 14.76 -3.85
CA GLU A 127 -5.74 14.58 -4.36
C GLU A 127 -5.89 15.31 -5.68
N PHE A 128 -6.53 14.67 -6.66
CA PHE A 128 -6.89 15.26 -7.94
C PHE A 128 -8.39 15.08 -8.17
N ASP A 129 -9.14 16.18 -8.26
CA ASP A 129 -10.61 16.17 -8.33
C ASP A 129 -11.23 15.30 -7.21
N GLY A 130 -10.63 15.32 -6.01
CA GLY A 130 -11.05 14.55 -4.83
C GLY A 130 -10.62 13.07 -4.83
N ILE A 131 -9.84 12.61 -5.80
CA ILE A 131 -9.29 11.24 -5.86
C ILE A 131 -7.83 11.24 -5.42
N SER A 132 -7.48 10.45 -4.41
CA SER A 132 -6.10 10.30 -3.95
C SER A 132 -5.22 9.58 -5.00
N ILE A 133 -4.02 10.10 -5.25
CA ILE A 133 -3.03 9.59 -6.20
C ILE A 133 -1.68 9.41 -5.52
N ASP A 134 -1.12 8.20 -5.65
CA ASP A 134 0.28 7.89 -5.35
C ASP A 134 1.05 7.87 -6.69
N LEU A 135 1.92 8.86 -6.89
CA LEU A 135 2.67 9.08 -8.12
C LEU A 135 4.17 8.86 -7.89
N PRO A 136 4.70 7.63 -7.97
CA PRO A 136 6.14 7.39 -8.06
C PRO A 136 6.71 7.78 -9.43
N TYR A 137 8.03 7.84 -9.52
CA TYR A 137 8.75 8.20 -10.74
C TYR A 137 9.83 7.17 -11.11
N VAL A 138 9.99 6.96 -12.41
CA VAL A 138 11.13 6.26 -13.01
C VAL A 138 11.63 7.04 -14.23
N GLN A 139 12.96 7.15 -14.33
CA GLN A 139 13.63 7.72 -15.48
C GLN A 139 14.07 6.59 -16.42
N LEU A 140 13.71 6.67 -17.70
CA LEU A 140 14.21 5.76 -18.74
C LEU A 140 15.29 6.43 -19.58
N LYS A 141 16.22 5.65 -20.13
CA LYS A 141 17.29 6.13 -21.01
C LYS A 141 16.82 6.35 -22.46
N VAL A 142 15.68 7.03 -22.63
CA VAL A 142 15.07 7.35 -23.92
C VAL A 142 14.74 8.84 -24.02
N LEU A 143 14.79 9.40 -25.23
CA LEU A 143 14.42 10.81 -25.48
C LEU A 143 12.91 11.02 -25.38
N ALA A 144 12.14 10.07 -25.91
CA ALA A 144 10.69 10.09 -25.94
C ALA A 144 10.17 8.75 -25.40
N VAL A 145 9.33 8.81 -24.38
CA VAL A 145 8.67 7.62 -23.83
C VAL A 145 7.46 7.27 -24.71
N PRO A 146 7.39 6.05 -25.29
CA PRO A 146 6.26 5.65 -26.11
C PRO A 146 4.98 5.53 -25.28
N GLU A 147 3.82 5.86 -25.87
CA GLU A 147 2.53 5.74 -25.18
C GLU A 147 2.19 4.27 -24.87
N ASN A 148 2.45 3.38 -25.84
CA ASN A 148 2.25 1.93 -25.73
C ASN A 148 3.53 1.21 -25.25
N LEU A 149 4.11 1.69 -24.16
CA LEU A 149 5.34 1.14 -23.60
C LEU A 149 5.16 -0.34 -23.18
N ASP A 150 5.95 -1.24 -23.78
CA ASP A 150 6.15 -2.59 -23.25
C ASP A 150 7.25 -2.57 -22.18
N ILE A 151 6.84 -2.67 -20.91
CA ILE A 151 7.76 -2.66 -19.76
C ILE A 151 8.60 -3.93 -19.64
N PHE A 152 8.32 -4.98 -20.43
CA PHE A 152 9.13 -6.20 -20.43
C PHE A 152 10.20 -6.19 -21.53
N ASP A 153 10.21 -5.18 -22.41
CA ASP A 153 11.26 -5.05 -23.42
C ASP A 153 12.60 -4.72 -22.72
N PRO A 154 13.64 -5.57 -22.92
CA PRO A 154 14.96 -5.35 -22.33
C PRO A 154 15.58 -4.00 -22.67
N LEU A 155 15.17 -3.34 -23.75
CA LEU A 155 15.67 -2.00 -24.11
C LEU A 155 15.30 -0.94 -23.08
N PHE A 156 14.12 -1.01 -22.46
CA PHE A 156 13.70 -0.05 -21.44
C PHE A 156 14.19 -0.41 -20.04
N LEU A 157 14.54 -1.67 -19.80
CA LEU A 157 15.00 -2.16 -18.49
C LEU A 157 16.51 -1.97 -18.26
N ARG A 158 17.28 -1.55 -19.29
CA ARG A 158 18.71 -1.26 -19.15
C ARG A 158 18.95 -0.04 -18.27
N ASP A 159 19.93 -0.15 -17.38
CA ASP A 159 20.45 0.96 -16.55
C ASP A 159 19.39 1.67 -15.69
N ILE A 160 18.34 0.95 -15.29
CA ILE A 160 17.41 1.39 -14.23
C ILE A 160 18.11 1.19 -12.88
N ASP A 161 18.16 2.25 -12.07
CA ASP A 161 18.70 2.19 -10.73
C ASP A 161 17.79 1.40 -9.76
N GLU A 162 18.31 1.07 -8.58
CA GLU A 162 17.55 0.27 -7.60
C GLU A 162 16.21 0.93 -7.23
N THR A 163 16.18 2.27 -7.13
CA THR A 163 14.96 3.03 -6.83
C THR A 163 13.95 2.96 -7.97
N GLY A 164 14.38 3.18 -9.21
CA GLY A 164 13.55 3.02 -10.39
C GLY A 164 13.00 1.61 -10.54
N TRP A 165 13.79 0.60 -10.18
CA TRP A 165 13.32 -0.79 -10.22
C TRP A 165 12.28 -1.07 -9.14
N LYS A 166 12.43 -0.52 -7.93
CA LYS A 166 11.37 -0.61 -6.92
C LYS A 166 10.07 0.06 -7.41
N SER A 167 10.14 1.22 -8.07
CA SER A 167 8.98 1.88 -8.67
C SER A 167 8.30 1.04 -9.78
N LEU A 168 9.09 0.43 -10.67
CA LEU A 168 8.60 -0.30 -11.83
C LEU A 168 8.10 -1.72 -11.47
N SER A 169 8.61 -2.32 -10.40
CA SER A 169 8.26 -3.69 -9.95
C SER A 169 6.75 -3.89 -9.76
N GLY A 170 6.04 -2.88 -9.25
CA GLY A 170 4.59 -2.91 -9.07
C GLY A 170 3.84 -3.01 -10.39
N VAL A 171 4.29 -2.27 -11.41
CA VAL A 171 3.73 -2.31 -12.77
C VAL A 171 3.99 -3.66 -13.42
N CYS A 172 5.23 -4.16 -13.33
CA CYS A 172 5.60 -5.48 -13.84
C CYS A 172 4.77 -6.59 -13.21
N ALA A 173 4.60 -6.55 -11.88
CA ALA A 173 3.82 -7.55 -11.18
C ALA A 173 2.35 -7.54 -11.63
N ASN A 174 1.72 -6.37 -11.71
CA ASN A 174 0.35 -6.24 -12.16
C ASN A 174 0.14 -6.76 -13.58
N ARG A 175 0.95 -6.29 -14.54
CA ARG A 175 0.80 -6.71 -15.94
C ARG A 175 1.00 -8.21 -16.07
N ARG A 176 2.00 -8.78 -15.38
CA ARG A 176 2.27 -10.21 -15.43
C ARG A 176 1.15 -11.03 -14.83
N ILE A 177 0.54 -10.60 -13.71
CA ILE A 177 -0.65 -11.25 -13.16
C ILE A 177 -1.80 -11.25 -14.18
N CYS A 178 -2.11 -10.09 -14.78
CA CYS A 178 -3.18 -9.98 -15.78
C CYS A 178 -2.94 -10.84 -17.03
N GLN A 179 -1.68 -11.03 -17.46
CA GLN A 179 -1.33 -11.92 -18.57
C GLN A 179 -1.45 -13.41 -18.21
N LEU A 180 -1.21 -13.77 -16.94
CA LEU A 180 -1.12 -15.16 -16.50
C LEU A 180 -2.45 -15.75 -16.01
N VAL A 181 -3.45 -14.91 -15.70
CA VAL A 181 -4.76 -15.39 -15.28
C VAL A 181 -5.61 -15.82 -16.49
N PRO A 182 -6.26 -17.01 -16.44
CA PRO A 182 -7.02 -17.53 -17.57
C PRO A 182 -8.33 -16.77 -17.84
N ASN A 183 -8.90 -16.15 -16.80
CA ASN A 183 -10.11 -15.33 -16.92
C ASN A 183 -10.00 -14.12 -15.98
N LEU A 184 -9.83 -12.93 -16.59
CA LEU A 184 -9.58 -11.69 -15.85
C LEU A 184 -10.77 -11.28 -14.97
N GLU A 185 -12.00 -11.42 -15.45
CA GLU A 185 -13.22 -11.02 -14.73
C GLU A 185 -13.45 -11.88 -13.48
N LYS A 186 -13.27 -13.20 -13.60
CA LYS A 186 -13.35 -14.13 -12.47
C LYS A 186 -12.24 -13.84 -11.45
N PHE A 187 -11.01 -13.62 -11.91
CA PHE A 187 -9.89 -13.23 -11.05
C PHE A 187 -10.20 -11.95 -10.28
N GLN A 188 -10.69 -10.91 -10.96
CA GLN A 188 -11.05 -9.63 -10.34
C GLN A 188 -12.14 -9.81 -9.28
N SER A 189 -13.21 -10.54 -9.61
CA SER A 189 -14.31 -10.83 -8.68
C SER A 189 -13.82 -11.59 -7.44
N MET A 190 -12.98 -12.61 -7.66
CA MET A 190 -12.38 -13.40 -6.60
C MET A 190 -11.48 -12.56 -5.70
N LEU A 191 -10.59 -11.76 -6.28
CA LEU A 191 -9.64 -10.93 -5.55
C LEU A 191 -10.35 -9.83 -4.75
N ARG A 192 -11.44 -9.25 -5.26
CA ARG A 192 -12.28 -8.32 -4.50
C ARG A 192 -12.87 -8.98 -3.25
N CYS A 193 -13.44 -10.17 -3.39
CA CYS A 193 -13.99 -10.94 -2.26
C CYS A 193 -12.89 -11.29 -1.24
N VAL A 194 -11.74 -11.82 -1.69
CA VAL A 194 -10.61 -12.19 -0.83
C VAL A 194 -10.01 -10.97 -0.12
N LYS A 195 -9.86 -9.82 -0.80
CA LYS A 195 -9.42 -8.57 -0.16
C LYS A 195 -10.40 -8.11 0.91
N PHE A 196 -11.70 -8.16 0.62
CA PHE A 196 -12.73 -7.80 1.59
C PHE A 196 -12.72 -8.72 2.80
N TRP A 197 -12.68 -10.04 2.58
CA TRP A 197 -12.49 -11.05 3.63
C TRP A 197 -11.26 -10.73 4.49
N ALA A 198 -10.09 -10.53 3.88
CA ALA A 198 -8.86 -10.29 4.61
C ALA A 198 -8.92 -9.01 5.47
N LYS A 199 -9.56 -7.95 4.95
CA LYS A 199 -9.82 -6.72 5.71
C LYS A 199 -10.75 -6.98 6.90
N ARG A 200 -11.90 -7.65 6.68
CA ARG A 200 -12.89 -7.98 7.72
C ARG A 200 -12.29 -8.87 8.81
N ARG A 201 -11.46 -9.83 8.42
CA ARG A 201 -10.78 -10.76 9.34
C ARG A 201 -9.52 -10.20 9.98
N GLY A 202 -9.16 -8.95 9.69
CA GLY A 202 -8.02 -8.27 10.31
C GLY A 202 -6.68 -8.90 9.96
N ILE A 203 -6.54 -9.43 8.74
CA ILE A 203 -5.31 -10.05 8.20
C ILE A 203 -4.87 -9.37 6.89
N TYR A 204 -5.27 -8.11 6.70
CA TYR A 204 -4.85 -7.27 5.58
C TYR A 204 -3.97 -6.12 6.08
N GLY A 205 -2.83 -5.90 5.40
CA GLY A 205 -1.93 -4.78 5.65
C GLY A 205 -0.51 -5.22 5.98
N ASN A 206 0.41 -5.04 5.03
CA ASN A 206 1.81 -5.47 5.19
C ASN A 206 2.52 -4.74 6.33
N LEU A 207 2.25 -3.44 6.56
CA LEU A 207 2.86 -2.71 7.67
C LEU A 207 2.49 -3.28 9.06
N ASN A 208 1.30 -3.88 9.18
CA ASN A 208 0.85 -4.57 10.39
C ASN A 208 1.34 -6.04 10.48
N GLY A 209 2.24 -6.45 9.59
CA GLY A 209 2.75 -7.82 9.53
C GLY A 209 1.77 -8.83 8.92
N PHE A 210 0.81 -8.39 8.10
CA PHE A 210 -0.15 -9.27 7.43
C PHE A 210 -0.02 -9.26 5.90
N LEU A 211 -0.96 -9.89 5.20
CA LEU A 211 -0.99 -9.97 3.75
C LEU A 211 -1.30 -8.59 3.14
N GLY A 212 -0.33 -8.03 2.41
CA GLY A 212 -0.55 -6.91 1.49
C GLY A 212 -1.38 -7.25 0.24
N GLY A 213 -1.79 -6.23 -0.51
CA GLY A 213 -2.61 -6.39 -1.73
C GLY A 213 -1.98 -7.29 -2.79
N ILE A 214 -0.68 -7.11 -3.06
CA ILE A 214 0.05 -7.94 -4.05
C ILE A 214 0.11 -9.42 -3.64
N HIS A 215 0.26 -9.71 -2.34
CA HIS A 215 0.26 -11.09 -1.84
C HIS A 215 -1.07 -11.77 -2.16
N LEU A 216 -2.21 -11.12 -1.84
CA LEU A 216 -3.54 -11.66 -2.14
C LEU A 216 -3.78 -11.80 -3.65
N ALA A 217 -3.28 -10.87 -4.46
CA ALA A 217 -3.40 -10.92 -5.91
C ALA A 217 -2.69 -12.16 -6.49
N ILE A 218 -1.46 -12.44 -6.07
CA ILE A 218 -0.72 -13.61 -6.53
C ILE A 218 -1.37 -14.91 -6.03
N LEU A 219 -1.78 -14.96 -4.77
CA LEU A 219 -2.47 -16.15 -4.22
C LEU A 219 -3.80 -16.43 -4.94
N ALA A 220 -4.57 -15.39 -5.28
CA ALA A 220 -5.81 -15.52 -6.04
C ALA A 220 -5.54 -15.95 -7.49
N ALA A 221 -4.53 -15.35 -8.14
CA ALA A 221 -4.13 -15.71 -9.49
C ALA A 221 -3.66 -17.17 -9.58
N PHE A 222 -2.92 -17.65 -8.58
CA PHE A 222 -2.48 -19.05 -8.48
C PHE A 222 -3.67 -20.01 -8.54
N VAL A 223 -4.70 -19.76 -7.73
CA VAL A 223 -5.91 -20.60 -7.70
C VAL A 223 -6.68 -20.53 -9.02
N CYS A 224 -6.76 -19.34 -9.64
CA CYS A 224 -7.35 -19.19 -10.96
C CYS A 224 -6.60 -20.02 -12.03
N GLN A 225 -5.27 -20.12 -11.94
CA GLN A 225 -4.47 -20.97 -12.84
C GLN A 225 -4.70 -22.46 -12.59
N CYS A 226 -4.82 -22.89 -11.33
CA CYS A 226 -5.10 -24.28 -10.99
C CYS A 226 -6.49 -24.73 -11.46
N GLU A 227 -7.48 -23.82 -11.47
CA GLU A 227 -8.88 -24.13 -11.76
C GLU A 227 -9.50 -23.16 -12.79
N PRO A 228 -9.02 -23.13 -14.04
CA PRO A 228 -9.37 -22.09 -15.03
C PRO A 228 -10.86 -22.04 -15.38
N ASN A 229 -11.53 -23.19 -15.30
CA ASN A 229 -12.95 -23.33 -15.67
C ASN A 229 -13.90 -23.28 -14.48
N ALA A 230 -13.41 -23.19 -13.25
CA ALA A 230 -14.24 -23.19 -12.05
C ALA A 230 -15.18 -21.98 -11.97
N SER A 231 -16.30 -22.13 -11.26
CA SER A 231 -17.17 -21.00 -10.93
C SER A 231 -16.53 -20.09 -9.88
N LEU A 232 -17.05 -18.87 -9.71
CA LEU A 232 -16.53 -17.93 -8.70
C LEU A 232 -16.63 -18.51 -7.28
N SER A 233 -17.77 -19.12 -6.94
CA SER A 233 -18.00 -19.77 -5.65
C SER A 233 -17.00 -20.91 -5.40
N ALA A 234 -16.73 -21.75 -6.41
CA ALA A 234 -15.74 -22.81 -6.35
C ALA A 234 -14.32 -22.25 -6.17
N LEU A 235 -13.92 -21.23 -6.94
CA LEU A 235 -12.62 -20.57 -6.81
C LEU A 235 -12.38 -20.03 -5.39
N ILE A 236 -13.39 -19.44 -4.75
CA ILE A 236 -13.29 -18.98 -3.36
C ILE A 236 -13.11 -20.16 -2.40
N SER A 237 -13.84 -21.26 -2.59
CA SER A 237 -13.66 -22.45 -1.76
C SER A 237 -12.27 -23.08 -1.95
N SER A 238 -11.82 -23.19 -3.19
CA SER A 238 -10.50 -23.70 -3.55
C SER A 238 -9.38 -22.82 -3.02
N PHE A 239 -9.55 -21.50 -2.96
CA PHE A 239 -8.59 -20.60 -2.32
C PHE A 239 -8.38 -20.92 -0.84
N PHE A 240 -9.46 -21.02 -0.08
CA PHE A 240 -9.34 -21.35 1.34
C PHE A 240 -8.78 -22.75 1.55
N LYS A 241 -9.25 -23.75 0.79
CA LYS A 241 -8.73 -25.12 0.86
C LYS A 241 -7.24 -25.16 0.57
N THR A 242 -6.81 -24.52 -0.51
CA THR A 242 -5.40 -24.49 -0.95
C THR A 242 -4.51 -23.92 0.14
N PHE A 243 -4.82 -22.73 0.66
CA PHE A 243 -3.93 -22.03 1.60
C PHE A 243 -4.11 -22.44 3.07
N ALA A 244 -5.21 -23.12 3.43
CA ALA A 244 -5.34 -23.78 4.73
C ALA A 244 -4.36 -24.95 4.88
N PHE A 245 -4.16 -25.72 3.80
CA PHE A 245 -3.31 -26.91 3.79
C PHE A 245 -1.99 -26.73 3.04
N TRP A 246 -1.68 -25.51 2.60
CA TRP A 246 -0.42 -25.23 1.93
C TRP A 246 0.77 -25.53 2.85
N PRO A 247 1.79 -26.27 2.36
CA PRO A 247 2.93 -26.68 3.18
C PRO A 247 3.94 -25.52 3.34
N TRP A 248 3.53 -24.42 3.98
CA TRP A 248 4.42 -23.31 4.31
C TRP A 248 5.66 -23.83 5.08
N PRO A 249 6.89 -23.36 4.76
CA PRO A 249 7.21 -22.21 3.91
C PRO A 249 7.51 -22.57 2.44
N ARG A 250 6.85 -23.58 1.85
CA ARG A 250 6.94 -23.78 0.39
C ARG A 250 6.47 -22.51 -0.35
N PRO A 251 7.24 -21.95 -1.29
CA PRO A 251 6.83 -20.78 -2.05
C PRO A 251 5.54 -20.98 -2.84
N ALA A 252 4.66 -19.98 -2.81
CA ALA A 252 3.58 -19.85 -3.80
C ALA A 252 4.10 -19.08 -5.01
N GLU A 253 3.95 -19.64 -6.19
CA GLU A 253 4.47 -19.10 -7.46
C GLU A 253 3.45 -19.28 -8.58
N LEU A 254 3.33 -18.29 -9.46
CA LEU A 254 2.52 -18.42 -10.67
C LEU A 254 3.27 -19.22 -11.73
N GLN A 255 2.55 -20.07 -12.45
CA GLN A 255 3.13 -20.80 -13.57
C GLN A 255 3.10 -19.93 -14.82
N ASP A 256 4.22 -19.84 -15.53
CA ASP A 256 4.33 -19.05 -16.76
C ASP A 256 4.75 -19.85 -18.00
N GLY A 257 4.67 -21.18 -17.90
CA GLY A 257 5.04 -22.11 -18.98
C GLY A 257 6.55 -22.32 -19.13
N THR A 258 7.39 -21.60 -18.37
CA THR A 258 8.84 -21.73 -18.44
C THR A 258 9.36 -22.58 -17.27
N LEU A 259 10.25 -23.53 -17.56
CA LEU A 259 10.97 -24.28 -16.52
C LEU A 259 12.01 -23.36 -15.86
N HIS A 260 11.68 -22.88 -14.66
CA HIS A 260 12.65 -22.16 -13.84
C HIS A 260 13.52 -23.15 -13.05
N PRO A 261 14.85 -22.94 -12.98
CA PRO A 261 15.71 -23.78 -12.16
C PRO A 261 15.23 -23.73 -10.71
N THR A 262 15.18 -24.90 -10.07
CA THR A 262 14.79 -25.02 -8.66
C THR A 262 15.88 -24.40 -7.81
N VAL A 263 15.79 -23.09 -7.55
CA VAL A 263 16.73 -22.43 -6.65
C VAL A 263 16.39 -22.85 -5.23
N ASN A 264 17.30 -23.60 -4.61
CA ASN A 264 17.24 -23.87 -3.18
C ASN A 264 17.29 -22.53 -2.45
N PRO A 265 16.24 -22.13 -1.72
CA PRO A 265 16.21 -20.82 -1.07
C PRO A 265 17.29 -20.79 0.01
N THR A 266 18.36 -20.02 -0.22
CA THR A 266 19.43 -19.82 0.76
C THR A 266 19.03 -18.86 1.89
N GLU A 267 17.76 -18.45 1.97
CA GLU A 267 17.24 -17.60 3.05
C GLU A 267 15.84 -18.04 3.53
N THR A 268 15.78 -19.15 4.27
CA THR A 268 14.58 -19.68 4.93
C THR A 268 14.17 -18.90 6.19
N ARG A 269 13.91 -17.59 6.06
CA ARG A 269 13.34 -16.76 7.16
C ARG A 269 11.92 -16.24 6.89
N LEU A 270 11.32 -16.55 5.74
CA LEU A 270 9.97 -16.11 5.39
C LEU A 270 8.91 -17.14 5.80
N PHE A 271 7.88 -16.71 6.54
CA PHE A 271 6.76 -17.58 6.93
C PHE A 271 5.82 -17.91 5.77
N ILE A 272 5.53 -16.93 4.91
CA ILE A 272 4.67 -17.07 3.72
C ILE A 272 5.44 -16.50 2.52
N PRO A 273 6.36 -17.28 1.93
CA PRO A 273 7.09 -16.86 0.74
C PRO A 273 6.17 -16.89 -0.49
N ILE A 274 6.09 -15.75 -1.17
CA ILE A 274 5.31 -15.56 -2.40
C ILE A 274 6.28 -15.00 -3.45
N ARG A 275 6.45 -15.71 -4.55
CA ARG A 275 7.40 -15.34 -5.62
C ARG A 275 6.83 -14.18 -6.43
N LEU A 276 7.67 -13.22 -6.80
CA LEU A 276 7.25 -12.13 -7.69
C LEU A 276 6.99 -12.70 -9.09
N PRO A 277 5.87 -12.34 -9.74
CA PRO A 277 5.41 -13.05 -10.93
C PRO A 277 6.25 -12.74 -12.19
N PHE A 278 7.06 -11.67 -12.18
CA PHE A 278 7.95 -11.29 -13.29
C PHE A 278 9.42 -11.66 -13.03
N SER A 279 9.76 -12.22 -11.86
CA SER A 279 11.14 -12.49 -11.44
C SER A 279 11.23 -13.85 -10.74
N PRO A 280 11.96 -14.84 -11.29
CA PRO A 280 12.01 -16.17 -10.70
C PRO A 280 12.83 -16.25 -9.41
N TYR A 281 13.65 -15.22 -9.14
CA TYR A 281 14.59 -15.20 -8.02
C TYR A 281 14.11 -14.36 -6.83
N GLU A 282 13.12 -13.49 -7.04
CA GLU A 282 12.68 -12.53 -6.03
C GLU A 282 11.34 -12.90 -5.39
N TYR A 283 11.19 -12.52 -4.13
CA TYR A 283 9.98 -12.72 -3.35
C TYR A 283 9.32 -11.38 -3.03
N CYS A 284 7.99 -11.38 -2.90
CA CYS A 284 7.27 -10.24 -2.37
C CYS A 284 7.77 -9.89 -0.97
N HIS A 285 8.04 -8.60 -0.74
CA HIS A 285 8.46 -8.14 0.58
C HIS A 285 7.36 -8.37 1.62
N SER A 286 7.68 -9.13 2.66
CA SER A 286 6.74 -9.54 3.69
C SER A 286 7.23 -9.16 5.09
N ASN A 287 6.33 -8.53 5.85
CA ASN A 287 6.52 -8.21 7.27
C ASN A 287 5.89 -9.22 8.22
N ILE A 288 5.48 -10.38 7.70
CA ILE A 288 4.83 -11.42 8.49
C ILE A 288 5.77 -11.92 9.59
N THR A 289 5.22 -12.00 10.79
CA THR A 289 5.88 -12.47 12.02
C THR A 289 5.27 -13.81 12.43
N ARG A 290 5.77 -14.40 13.52
CA ARG A 290 5.26 -15.68 14.00
C ARG A 290 3.78 -15.59 14.39
N SER A 291 3.39 -14.53 15.10
CA SER A 291 2.02 -14.33 15.60
C SER A 291 1.04 -14.08 14.46
N THR A 292 1.42 -13.21 13.52
CA THR A 292 0.55 -12.89 12.38
C THR A 292 0.43 -14.08 11.42
N PHE A 293 1.49 -14.87 11.26
CA PHE A 293 1.45 -16.14 10.52
C PHE A 293 0.42 -17.12 11.11
N TYR A 294 0.42 -17.31 12.44
CA TYR A 294 -0.57 -18.17 13.09
C TYR A 294 -2.00 -17.71 12.84
N LYS A 295 -2.26 -16.39 12.94
CA LYS A 295 -3.58 -15.83 12.65
C LYS A 295 -3.99 -16.06 11.19
N ILE A 296 -3.08 -15.79 10.23
CA ILE A 296 -3.35 -16.01 8.80
C ILE A 296 -3.73 -17.47 8.54
N ARG A 297 -2.98 -18.43 9.09
CA ARG A 297 -3.30 -19.86 8.95
C ARG A 297 -4.64 -20.23 9.56
N ALA A 298 -4.94 -19.73 10.76
CA ALA A 298 -6.22 -19.96 11.42
C ALA A 298 -7.40 -19.42 10.60
N GLU A 299 -7.25 -18.24 9.99
CA GLU A 299 -8.29 -17.63 9.17
C GLU A 299 -8.47 -18.33 7.82
N PHE A 300 -7.40 -18.84 7.19
CA PHE A 300 -7.54 -19.71 6.01
C PHE A 300 -8.32 -21.00 6.35
N LEU A 301 -7.97 -21.66 7.46
CA LEU A 301 -8.66 -22.86 7.91
C LEU A 301 -10.13 -22.59 8.26
N ARG A 302 -10.40 -21.45 8.90
CA ARG A 302 -11.77 -20.98 9.17
C ARG A 302 -12.54 -20.80 7.86
N GLY A 303 -11.98 -20.10 6.89
CA GLY A 303 -12.57 -19.92 5.56
C GLY A 303 -12.91 -21.27 4.92
N HIS A 304 -11.97 -22.22 4.94
CA HIS A 304 -12.16 -23.56 4.38
C HIS A 304 -13.32 -24.29 5.07
N ASN A 305 -13.40 -24.23 6.40
CA ASN A 305 -14.46 -24.89 7.15
C ASN A 305 -15.86 -24.37 6.80
N PHE A 306 -15.99 -23.08 6.46
CA PHE A 306 -17.25 -22.50 6.00
C PHE A 306 -17.54 -22.81 4.53
N THR A 307 -16.52 -22.88 3.67
CA THR A 307 -16.71 -23.04 2.22
C THR A 307 -16.57 -24.48 1.73
N LYS A 308 -16.21 -25.46 2.57
CA LYS A 308 -16.00 -26.86 2.18
C LYS A 308 -17.25 -27.55 1.61
N ASP A 309 -18.44 -27.06 1.99
CA ASP A 309 -19.72 -27.56 1.50
C ASP A 309 -20.65 -26.38 1.18
N LEU A 310 -20.52 -25.86 -0.05
CA LEU A 310 -21.32 -24.74 -0.55
C LEU A 310 -22.78 -25.12 -0.88
N LEU A 311 -23.07 -26.43 -0.95
CA LEU A 311 -24.41 -26.94 -1.27
C LEU A 311 -25.29 -27.07 -0.04
N LYS A 312 -24.71 -26.97 1.16
CA LYS A 312 -25.45 -26.97 2.42
C LYS A 312 -26.54 -25.88 2.41
N SER A 313 -27.75 -26.25 2.81
CA SER A 313 -28.93 -25.37 2.71
C SER A 313 -28.83 -24.10 3.56
N ASP A 314 -28.09 -24.13 4.68
CA ASP A 314 -27.86 -23.01 5.58
C ASP A 314 -26.57 -22.21 5.29
N PHE A 315 -25.91 -22.46 4.16
CA PHE A 315 -24.71 -21.71 3.79
C PHE A 315 -25.02 -20.23 3.50
N ASP A 316 -24.23 -19.35 4.13
CA ASP A 316 -24.32 -17.90 3.99
C ASP A 316 -22.91 -17.27 3.91
N TRP A 317 -22.69 -16.45 2.88
CA TRP A 317 -21.44 -15.71 2.67
C TRP A 317 -21.14 -14.72 3.80
N HIS A 318 -22.15 -14.21 4.51
CA HIS A 318 -21.93 -13.33 5.66
C HIS A 318 -21.16 -14.02 6.78
N ASN A 319 -21.30 -15.34 6.94
CA ASN A 319 -20.51 -16.11 7.90
C ASN A 319 -19.04 -16.20 7.49
N VAL A 320 -18.72 -16.21 6.19
CA VAL A 320 -17.32 -16.20 5.74
C VAL A 320 -16.72 -14.80 5.97
N LEU A 321 -17.49 -13.76 5.67
CA LEU A 321 -17.09 -12.35 5.60
C LEU A 321 -17.33 -11.54 6.90
N GLU A 322 -17.78 -12.18 7.97
CA GLU A 322 -18.00 -11.52 9.26
C GLU A 322 -16.71 -10.89 9.80
N PRO A 323 -16.78 -9.74 10.48
CA PRO A 323 -15.60 -9.08 11.01
C PRO A 323 -14.98 -9.88 12.17
N PHE A 324 -13.66 -9.76 12.34
CA PHE A 324 -12.92 -10.45 13.41
C PHE A 324 -13.39 -9.96 14.78
N PRO A 325 -13.81 -10.85 15.70
CA PRO A 325 -14.41 -10.44 16.96
C PRO A 325 -13.35 -10.16 18.03
N TYR A 326 -12.55 -9.10 17.87
CA TYR A 326 -11.40 -8.78 18.74
C TYR A 326 -11.76 -8.78 20.23
N THR A 327 -12.83 -8.10 20.63
CA THR A 327 -13.26 -7.96 22.03
C THR A 327 -13.82 -9.24 22.64
N LYS A 328 -14.28 -10.18 21.81
CA LYS A 328 -14.68 -11.53 22.27
C LYS A 328 -13.47 -12.47 22.34
N LYS A 329 -12.46 -12.23 21.51
CA LYS A 329 -11.28 -13.10 21.41
C LYS A 329 -10.21 -12.78 22.45
N TYR A 330 -10.03 -11.50 22.77
CA TYR A 330 -8.99 -11.02 23.66
C TYR A 330 -9.58 -10.26 24.85
N THR A 331 -9.05 -10.53 26.04
CA THR A 331 -9.41 -9.82 27.26
C THR A 331 -8.53 -8.60 27.50
N ARG A 332 -7.29 -8.63 26.98
CA ARG A 332 -6.28 -7.57 27.16
C ARG A 332 -5.81 -7.07 25.80
N PHE A 333 -5.50 -5.77 25.75
CA PHE A 333 -5.00 -5.10 24.57
C PHE A 333 -3.81 -4.22 24.90
N LEU A 334 -2.84 -4.17 23.99
CA LEU A 334 -1.85 -3.10 23.95
C LEU A 334 -2.48 -1.90 23.25
N LYS A 335 -2.63 -0.80 23.98
CA LYS A 335 -2.99 0.51 23.43
C LYS A 335 -1.71 1.21 22.98
N ILE A 336 -1.65 1.57 21.70
CA ILE A 336 -0.60 2.39 21.10
C ILE A 336 -1.24 3.75 20.79
N PHE A 337 -0.87 4.78 21.55
CA PHE A 337 -1.36 6.14 21.35
C PHE A 337 -0.27 6.97 20.68
N LEU A 338 -0.60 7.61 19.56
CA LEU A 338 0.28 8.50 18.82
C LEU A 338 -0.36 9.88 18.72
N SER A 339 0.38 10.95 19.01
CA SER A 339 -0.11 12.31 18.81
C SER A 339 0.94 13.22 18.22
N ALA A 340 0.52 14.33 17.62
CA ALA A 340 1.40 15.38 17.13
C ALA A 340 0.77 16.75 17.32
N SER A 341 1.56 17.81 17.12
CA SER A 341 1.11 19.20 17.29
C SER A 341 0.16 19.61 16.17
N LYS A 342 0.38 19.13 14.95
CA LYS A 342 -0.46 19.37 13.77
C LYS A 342 -0.88 18.05 13.14
N GLN A 343 -1.99 18.09 12.41
CA GLN A 343 -2.55 16.90 11.79
C GLN A 343 -1.72 16.41 10.58
N ASP A 344 -1.00 17.29 9.86
CA ASP A 344 -0.04 16.88 8.82
C ASP A 344 1.14 16.11 9.43
N GLU A 345 1.73 16.68 10.49
CA GLU A 345 2.82 16.07 11.25
C GLU A 345 2.38 14.73 11.86
N LEU A 346 1.12 14.63 12.30
CA LEU A 346 0.56 13.39 12.84
C LEU A 346 0.60 12.27 11.81
N GLY A 347 0.18 12.53 10.57
CA GLY A 347 0.11 11.44 9.60
C GLY A 347 1.47 11.01 9.07
N ASP A 348 2.44 11.93 8.95
CA ASP A 348 3.85 11.59 8.73
C ASP A 348 4.40 10.75 9.88
N TRP A 349 4.11 11.16 11.13
CA TRP A 349 4.52 10.44 12.34
C TRP A 349 3.90 9.02 12.40
N VAL A 350 2.60 8.91 12.16
CA VAL A 350 1.87 7.63 12.12
C VAL A 350 2.42 6.74 11.01
N GLY A 351 2.69 7.30 9.82
CA GLY A 351 3.32 6.58 8.71
C GLY A 351 4.70 6.04 9.07
N TRP A 352 5.52 6.87 9.72
CA TRP A 352 6.85 6.50 10.20
C TRP A 352 6.79 5.36 11.23
N ILE A 353 5.89 5.46 12.21
CA ILE A 353 5.69 4.44 13.24
C ILE A 353 5.18 3.12 12.63
N LYS A 354 4.18 3.18 11.74
CA LYS A 354 3.65 2.01 11.02
C LYS A 354 4.74 1.27 10.25
N SER A 355 5.68 1.99 9.64
CA SER A 355 6.80 1.37 8.92
C SER A 355 7.70 0.49 9.80
N ARG A 356 7.65 0.69 11.13
CA ARG A 356 8.44 -0.01 12.14
C ARG A 356 7.63 -0.94 13.04
N PHE A 357 6.32 -1.04 12.85
CA PHE A 357 5.45 -1.95 13.62
C PHE A 357 5.95 -3.39 13.69
N ARG A 358 6.63 -3.87 12.64
CA ARG A 358 7.30 -5.17 12.67
C ARG A 358 8.29 -5.32 13.83
N CYS A 359 9.08 -4.29 14.12
CA CYS A 359 10.03 -4.30 15.23
C CYS A 359 9.32 -4.38 16.58
N LEU A 360 8.21 -3.63 16.74
CA LEU A 360 7.37 -3.69 17.93
C LEU A 360 6.76 -5.08 18.10
N LEU A 361 6.23 -5.68 17.02
CA LEU A 361 5.68 -7.05 17.04
C LEU A 361 6.73 -8.07 17.49
N PHE A 362 7.95 -8.01 16.97
CA PHE A 362 9.03 -8.92 17.41
C PHE A 362 9.33 -8.78 18.89
N LYS A 363 9.35 -7.54 19.42
CA LYS A 363 9.60 -7.34 20.84
C LYS A 363 8.45 -7.88 21.71
N LEU A 364 7.21 -7.68 21.29
CA LEU A 364 6.04 -8.23 21.97
C LEU A 364 6.03 -9.77 21.93
N GLU A 365 6.49 -10.36 20.82
CA GLU A 365 6.63 -11.81 20.68
C GLU A 365 7.63 -12.45 21.63
N GLU A 366 8.68 -11.69 21.96
CA GLU A 366 9.72 -12.08 22.92
C GLU A 366 9.18 -12.01 24.36
N VAL A 367 8.47 -10.93 24.71
CA VAL A 367 8.10 -10.60 26.10
C VAL A 367 6.75 -11.23 26.51
N GLN A 368 5.75 -11.22 25.63
CA GLN A 368 4.37 -11.63 25.93
C GLN A 368 3.95 -12.94 25.24
N GLY A 369 4.59 -13.27 24.12
CA GLY A 369 4.16 -14.38 23.26
C GLY A 369 3.28 -13.88 22.11
N ILE A 370 2.13 -14.50 21.85
CA ILE A 370 1.35 -14.19 20.65
C ILE A 370 0.66 -12.82 20.79
N CYS A 371 0.97 -11.92 19.85
CA CYS A 371 0.35 -10.62 19.70
C CYS A 371 -0.45 -10.55 18.38
N ASP A 372 -1.69 -10.07 18.45
CA ASP A 372 -2.55 -9.90 17.30
C ASP A 372 -2.77 -8.41 16.99
N PRO A 373 -2.01 -7.84 16.04
CA PRO A 373 -2.21 -6.45 15.66
C PRO A 373 -3.59 -6.25 15.03
N ASN A 374 -4.36 -5.29 15.54
CA ASN A 374 -5.56 -4.80 14.86
C ASN A 374 -5.16 -3.66 13.91
N PRO A 375 -5.37 -3.80 12.58
CA PRO A 375 -5.05 -2.74 11.63
C PRO A 375 -5.90 -1.47 11.76
N ALA A 376 -7.00 -1.51 12.53
CA ALA A 376 -7.92 -0.39 12.65
C ALA A 376 -7.32 0.77 13.44
N GLU A 377 -7.59 1.98 12.96
CA GLU A 377 -7.23 3.25 13.57
C GLU A 377 -8.43 3.84 14.29
N TYR A 378 -8.21 4.30 15.51
CA TYR A 378 -9.24 4.89 16.35
C TYR A 378 -8.85 6.32 16.72
N ILE A 379 -9.86 7.18 16.85
CA ILE A 379 -9.72 8.56 17.30
C ILE A 379 -10.68 8.73 18.47
N ASP A 380 -10.21 9.39 19.51
CA ASP A 380 -11.03 9.86 20.63
C ASP A 380 -11.61 11.24 20.28
N VAL A 381 -12.94 11.33 20.24
CA VAL A 381 -13.64 12.54 19.80
C VAL A 381 -13.48 13.68 20.83
N ASP A 382 -13.19 13.34 22.09
CA ASP A 382 -13.09 14.29 23.18
C ASP A 382 -11.68 14.91 23.32
N THR A 383 -10.71 14.45 22.50
CA THR A 383 -9.33 14.94 22.57
C THR A 383 -9.08 16.00 21.49
N ALA A 384 -8.75 17.23 21.93
CA ALA A 384 -8.50 18.36 21.04
C ALA A 384 -7.18 18.24 20.23
N LYS A 385 -6.21 17.48 20.74
CA LYS A 385 -4.92 17.28 20.07
C LYS A 385 -5.05 16.23 18.95
N PRO A 386 -4.48 16.45 17.75
CA PRO A 386 -4.42 15.42 16.71
C PRO A 386 -3.75 14.14 17.21
N HIS A 387 -4.46 13.02 17.13
CA HIS A 387 -3.96 11.73 17.61
C HIS A 387 -4.60 10.53 16.87
N VAL A 388 -3.93 9.39 16.96
CA VAL A 388 -4.40 8.09 16.46
C VAL A 388 -4.09 7.01 17.51
N ILE A 389 -5.02 6.08 17.68
CA ILE A 389 -4.91 4.98 18.63
C ILE A 389 -5.02 3.65 17.90
N PHE A 390 -4.16 2.70 18.26
CA PHE A 390 -4.26 1.29 17.87
C PHE A 390 -4.48 0.41 19.10
N TYR A 391 -5.25 -0.66 18.94
CA TYR A 391 -5.50 -1.66 19.99
C TYR A 391 -5.11 -3.05 19.50
N TRP A 392 -3.96 -3.56 19.95
CA TRP A 392 -3.48 -4.88 19.56
C TRP A 392 -3.89 -5.92 20.60
N GLY A 393 -4.53 -6.99 20.15
CA GLY A 393 -4.99 -8.07 21.01
C GLY A 393 -3.80 -8.85 21.59
N LEU A 394 -3.83 -9.12 22.88
CA LEU A 394 -2.79 -9.87 23.56
C LEU A 394 -3.35 -11.20 24.05
N GLN A 395 -2.67 -12.29 23.73
CA GLN A 395 -2.97 -13.57 24.39
C GLN A 395 -2.38 -13.58 25.82
N PRO A 396 -3.00 -14.33 26.75
CA PRO A 396 -2.42 -14.58 28.06
C PRO A 396 -1.04 -15.23 27.90
N GLY A 397 0.01 -14.50 28.25
CA GLY A 397 1.38 -14.97 28.25
C GLY A 397 1.73 -15.75 29.53
N LYS A 398 3.00 -16.16 29.65
CA LYS A 398 3.53 -16.80 30.87
C LYS A 398 3.57 -15.87 32.08
N THR A 399 3.61 -14.55 31.84
CA THR A 399 3.63 -13.49 32.86
C THR A 399 2.44 -12.56 32.65
N ASN A 400 1.81 -12.13 33.74
CA ASN A 400 0.67 -11.20 33.67
C ASN A 400 1.11 -9.74 33.50
N ALA A 401 2.35 -9.38 33.85
CA ALA A 401 2.88 -8.03 33.71
C ALA A 401 3.77 -7.92 32.46
N ILE A 402 3.37 -7.07 31.52
CA ILE A 402 4.24 -6.60 30.44
C ILE A 402 4.87 -5.31 30.95
N ASP A 403 6.19 -5.23 30.97
CA ASP A 403 6.89 -3.97 31.16
C ASP A 403 6.79 -3.15 29.86
N THR A 404 5.76 -2.31 29.79
CA THR A 404 5.49 -1.48 28.60
C THR A 404 6.55 -0.42 28.39
N GLU A 405 7.23 0.03 29.44
CA GLU A 405 8.29 1.05 29.31
C GLU A 405 9.54 0.45 28.66
N SER A 406 9.95 -0.75 29.09
CA SER A 406 11.05 -1.47 28.44
C SER A 406 10.75 -1.80 26.96
N VAL A 407 9.51 -2.20 26.64
CA VAL A 407 9.09 -2.43 25.24
C VAL A 407 9.14 -1.12 24.45
N LYS A 408 8.65 -0.02 25.03
CA LYS A 408 8.66 1.31 24.43
C LYS A 408 10.09 1.78 24.18
N ASP A 409 11.01 1.64 25.13
CA ASP A 409 12.42 2.06 25.00
C ASP A 409 13.14 1.31 23.88
N VAL A 410 12.94 0.00 23.79
CA VAL A 410 13.50 -0.81 22.69
C VAL A 410 12.91 -0.37 21.35
N PHE A 411 11.61 -0.11 21.30
CA PHE A 411 10.96 0.35 20.08
C PHE A 411 11.43 1.77 19.69
N TRP A 412 11.58 2.67 20.67
CA TRP A 412 12.05 4.04 20.50
C TRP A 412 13.45 4.09 19.89
N ARG A 413 14.37 3.21 20.34
CA ARG A 413 15.71 3.09 19.71
C ARG A 413 15.65 2.78 18.21
N ASN A 414 14.67 2.00 17.75
CA ASN A 414 14.45 1.72 16.33
C ASN A 414 13.77 2.88 15.58
N ILE A 415 13.03 3.73 16.29
CA ILE A 415 12.36 4.91 15.73
C ILE A 415 13.35 6.07 15.53
N CYS A 416 14.26 6.29 16.50
CA CYS A 416 15.25 7.36 16.45
C CYS A 416 16.26 7.21 15.32
N THR A 417 16.46 5.99 14.79
CA THR A 417 17.34 5.77 13.64
C THR A 417 16.66 6.23 12.34
N GLY A 418 17.14 7.35 11.79
CA GLY A 418 16.86 7.81 10.43
C GLY A 418 15.62 8.68 10.24
N TYR A 419 14.94 9.11 11.30
CA TYR A 419 13.81 10.05 11.15
C TYR A 419 14.31 11.48 11.04
N GLN A 420 13.83 12.20 10.02
CA GLN A 420 14.21 13.60 9.79
C GLN A 420 13.07 14.59 10.06
N GLY A 421 11.86 14.10 10.41
CA GLY A 421 10.70 14.92 10.73
C GLY A 421 10.58 15.28 12.22
N PRO A 422 9.64 16.17 12.58
CA PRO A 422 9.34 16.45 13.98
C PRO A 422 8.76 15.21 14.65
N PHE A 423 9.37 14.77 15.76
CA PHE A 423 8.85 13.64 16.52
C PHE A 423 7.50 13.99 17.14
N GLY A 424 6.52 13.12 16.94
CA GLY A 424 5.28 13.12 17.72
C GLY A 424 5.46 12.42 19.07
N GLU A 425 4.41 12.43 19.88
CA GLU A 425 4.36 11.66 21.12
C GLU A 425 3.90 10.23 20.84
N MET A 426 4.41 9.29 21.65
CA MET A 426 4.00 7.89 21.64
C MET A 426 3.89 7.35 23.06
N GLU A 427 2.74 6.73 23.35
CA GLU A 427 2.50 6.04 24.61
C GLU A 427 2.05 4.60 24.38
N LEU A 428 2.57 3.68 25.18
CA LEU A 428 2.19 2.27 25.21
C LEU A 428 1.58 1.95 26.56
N SER A 429 0.37 1.40 26.58
CA SER A 429 -0.29 0.96 27.82
C SER A 429 -1.12 -0.30 27.62
N ILE A 430 -1.36 -1.05 28.69
CA ILE A 430 -2.22 -2.23 28.66
C ILE A 430 -3.61 -1.86 29.15
N VAL A 431 -4.63 -2.19 28.35
CA VAL A 431 -6.04 -1.95 28.68
C VAL A 431 -6.84 -3.24 28.60
N GLN A 432 -7.93 -3.30 29.36
CA GLN A 432 -8.90 -4.41 29.31
C GLN A 432 -9.90 -4.21 28.17
N ALA A 433 -10.51 -5.30 27.70
CA ALA A 433 -11.54 -5.27 26.67
C ALA A 433 -12.72 -4.34 27.04
N SER A 434 -13.07 -4.27 28.32
CA SER A 434 -14.13 -3.40 28.85
C SER A 434 -13.79 -1.90 28.78
N GLN A 435 -12.51 -1.55 28.69
CA GLN A 435 -12.02 -0.16 28.61
C GLN A 435 -11.91 0.34 27.16
N LEU A 436 -12.11 -0.54 26.17
CA LEU A 436 -12.12 -0.13 24.77
C LEU A 436 -13.30 0.79 24.48
N PRO A 437 -13.16 1.79 23.59
CA PRO A 437 -14.26 2.66 23.23
C PRO A 437 -15.39 1.88 22.55
N LYS A 438 -16.63 2.35 22.65
CA LYS A 438 -17.81 1.66 22.07
C LYS A 438 -17.63 1.37 20.57
N CYS A 439 -16.94 2.24 19.83
CA CYS A 439 -16.61 2.02 18.41
C CYS A 439 -15.63 0.86 18.18
N ALA A 440 -14.75 0.55 19.14
CA ALA A 440 -13.87 -0.62 19.12
C ALA A 440 -14.57 -1.88 19.68
N GLN A 441 -15.63 -1.73 20.47
CA GLN A 441 -16.46 -2.83 20.96
C GLN A 441 -17.48 -3.32 19.93
N SER A 442 -17.98 -2.42 19.08
CA SER A 442 -18.83 -2.73 17.94
C SER A 442 -18.01 -3.38 16.83
N ASN A 443 -18.19 -4.69 16.61
CA ASN A 443 -17.62 -5.41 15.46
C ASN A 443 -18.13 -4.86 14.11
N THR A 444 -19.13 -3.98 14.13
CA THR A 444 -19.61 -3.24 12.97
C THR A 444 -18.62 -2.13 12.65
N VAL A 445 -17.80 -2.33 11.62
CA VAL A 445 -17.04 -1.26 10.95
C VAL A 445 -18.06 -0.25 10.44
N ASN A 446 -18.35 0.78 11.24
CA ASN A 446 -19.33 1.78 10.89
C ASN A 446 -18.67 2.70 9.84
N ARG A 447 -19.06 2.56 8.56
CA ARG A 447 -18.49 3.27 7.40
C ARG A 447 -18.47 4.79 7.56
N LYS A 448 -19.30 5.36 8.44
CA LYS A 448 -19.38 6.80 8.69
C LYS A 448 -18.27 7.38 9.58
N GLY A 449 -17.43 6.54 10.20
CA GLY A 449 -16.35 6.97 11.10
C GLY A 449 -14.93 6.80 10.55
N MET A 450 -14.75 6.09 9.43
CA MET A 450 -13.46 5.99 8.73
C MET A 450 -13.31 7.20 7.82
N LYS A 451 -12.94 8.35 8.38
CA LYS A 451 -12.29 9.38 7.57
C LYS A 451 -10.83 8.97 7.44
N ALA A 452 -10.34 8.75 6.23
CA ALA A 452 -8.91 8.92 5.99
C ALA A 452 -8.56 10.29 6.56
N CYS A 453 -7.62 10.35 7.49
CA CYS A 453 -7.35 11.54 8.28
C CYS A 453 -6.53 12.54 7.47
N TRP A 454 -7.09 13.02 6.35
CA TRP A 454 -6.47 14.00 5.46
C TRP A 454 -7.55 14.95 4.97
N LYS A 455 -7.88 15.91 5.83
CA LYS A 455 -8.46 17.19 5.42
C LYS A 455 -7.77 18.24 6.27
N ILE A 456 -6.86 19.03 5.69
CA ILE A 456 -6.42 20.28 6.31
C ILE A 456 -6.32 21.37 5.25
N MET A 457 -6.89 22.52 5.57
CA MET A 457 -6.97 23.66 4.68
C MET A 457 -5.65 24.42 4.53
N ASP A 458 -5.48 24.96 3.32
CA ASP A 458 -4.47 25.90 2.85
C ASP A 458 -4.07 26.99 3.86
N TYR A 459 -2.76 27.19 4.02
CA TYR A 459 -2.20 28.47 4.47
C TYR A 459 -1.01 28.90 3.62
N ASN A 460 -1.14 30.10 3.05
CA ASN A 460 -0.09 30.83 2.33
C ASN A 460 1.16 31.00 3.19
N GLN A 461 2.28 30.41 2.75
CA GLN A 461 3.62 30.67 3.30
C GLN A 461 4.52 31.34 2.25
N GLN A 462 5.36 32.28 2.72
CA GLN A 462 6.41 32.93 1.93
C GLN A 462 7.48 31.92 1.49
N ARG A 463 8.04 32.13 0.30
CA ARG A 463 8.76 31.13 -0.48
C ARG A 463 10.14 31.63 -0.93
N ILE A 464 11.17 30.78 -0.81
CA ILE A 464 12.50 31.05 -1.37
C ILE A 464 12.60 30.42 -2.77
N PRO A 465 13.04 31.16 -3.81
CA PRO A 465 13.23 30.61 -5.15
C PRO A 465 14.43 29.65 -5.22
N ILE A 466 14.25 28.46 -5.80
CA ILE A 466 15.34 27.56 -6.19
C ILE A 466 15.71 27.82 -7.64
N TYR A 467 17.00 27.94 -7.91
CA TYR A 467 17.57 28.11 -9.23
C TYR A 467 18.11 26.79 -9.81
N SER A 468 18.05 26.64 -11.13
CA SER A 468 18.48 25.44 -11.83
C SER A 468 20.00 25.31 -11.76
N GLN A 469 20.53 24.11 -11.45
CA GLN A 469 21.98 23.86 -11.48
C GLN A 469 22.56 24.02 -12.89
N HIS A 470 21.74 23.84 -13.93
CA HIS A 470 22.12 23.97 -15.33
C HIS A 470 21.93 25.39 -15.87
N LEU A 471 21.10 26.20 -15.21
CA LEU A 471 20.82 27.61 -15.53
C LEU A 471 20.66 28.43 -14.24
N PRO A 472 21.76 28.96 -13.68
CA PRO A 472 21.76 29.63 -12.37
C PRO A 472 20.85 30.87 -12.26
N GLN A 473 20.39 31.42 -13.40
CA GLN A 473 19.49 32.57 -13.46
C GLN A 473 18.00 32.18 -13.58
N TYR A 474 17.69 30.88 -13.66
CA TYR A 474 16.34 30.40 -13.92
C TYR A 474 15.74 29.71 -12.70
N ILE A 475 14.62 30.25 -12.20
CA ILE A 475 13.88 29.72 -11.06
C ILE A 475 13.13 28.44 -11.48
N VAL A 476 13.53 27.29 -10.94
CA VAL A 476 12.88 25.98 -11.17
C VAL A 476 11.75 25.72 -10.18
N GLY A 477 11.72 26.44 -9.06
CA GLY A 477 10.65 26.32 -8.08
C GLY A 477 10.83 27.14 -6.83
N TYR A 478 10.08 26.79 -5.80
CA TYR A 478 10.07 27.47 -4.52
C TYR A 478 10.10 26.47 -3.35
N VAL A 479 10.80 26.79 -2.26
CA VAL A 479 10.83 26.00 -1.00
C VAL A 479 10.19 26.80 0.13
N SER A 480 9.51 26.10 1.05
CA SER A 480 8.99 26.67 2.31
C SER A 480 10.14 26.79 3.32
N THR A 481 10.13 27.85 4.13
CA THR A 481 11.24 28.32 4.97
C THR A 481 11.57 27.46 6.21
N ASN A 482 11.10 26.22 6.31
CA ASN A 482 11.45 25.39 7.47
C ASN A 482 12.73 24.61 7.20
N GLY A 483 13.86 25.23 7.54
CA GLY A 483 15.17 24.62 7.60
C GLY A 483 16.23 25.69 7.87
N ASP A 484 16.64 25.85 9.12
CA ASP A 484 17.83 26.63 9.48
C ASP A 484 19.05 26.11 8.70
N PRO A 485 19.88 26.99 8.11
CA PRO A 485 21.10 26.58 7.45
C PRO A 485 22.21 26.42 8.49
N GLU A 486 22.51 25.19 8.91
CA GLU A 486 23.84 24.90 9.45
C GLU A 486 24.85 24.93 8.29
N TYR A 487 25.56 26.06 8.18
CA TYR A 487 26.77 26.16 7.37
C TYR A 487 27.84 25.21 7.95
N PRO A 488 28.44 24.30 7.15
CA PRO A 488 29.70 23.70 7.55
C PRO A 488 30.76 24.80 7.50
N SER A 489 31.17 25.27 8.67
CA SER A 489 32.36 26.10 8.80
C SER A 489 33.56 25.29 8.33
N ALA A 490 34.28 25.87 7.38
CA ALA A 490 35.60 25.41 6.97
C ALA A 490 36.52 25.36 8.20
N GLY A 491 37.15 24.21 8.41
CA GLY A 491 38.27 24.01 9.31
C GLY A 491 39.34 23.22 8.55
N VAL A 492 40.52 23.84 8.46
CA VAL A 492 41.77 23.46 7.78
C VAL A 492 42.04 21.96 7.64
#